data_AF-A0A378JL89-F1
#
_entry.id   AF-A0A378JL89-F1
#
_cell.length_a   1.000
_cell.length_b   1.000
_cell.length_c   1.000
_cell.angle_alpha   90.00
_cell.angle_beta   90.00
_cell.angle_gamma   90.00
#
_symmetry.space_group_name_H-M   'P 1'
#
loop_
_entity.id
_entity.type
_entity.pdbx_description
1 polymer ?
#
loop_
_entity_poly.entity_id
_entity_poly.type
_entity_poly.pdbx_seq_one_letter_code
_entity_poly.pdbx_strand_id
1 'polypeptide(L)'
;MPHITLESEESQKQQLLNFYYDFMSKKNAEAQAFSSLDEFRASATYQNLPEEEKEQLGQHEGKNVIVLMFDDIEQVQAFMEQAQSKGLINKEQAEEVISRLNEKMQSAYKLGM
;
A
#
# COMPACT_ATOMS: atom_id res chain seq x y z
N MET A 1 -0.36 10.94 3.21
CA MET A 1 -0.03 9.56 3.62
C MET A 1 -0.01 8.69 2.38
N PRO A 2 1.14 8.13 1.98
CA PRO A 2 1.21 7.13 0.93
C PRO A 2 0.36 5.91 1.30
N HIS A 3 -0.27 5.32 0.30
CA HIS A 3 -0.96 4.04 0.42
C HIS A 3 -0.46 3.10 -0.67
N ILE A 4 -0.48 1.81 -0.37
CA ILE A 4 -0.20 0.75 -1.34
C ILE A 4 -1.36 -0.23 -1.35
N THR A 5 -1.60 -0.81 -2.52
CA THR A 5 -2.58 -1.87 -2.71
C THR A 5 -1.82 -3.14 -3.05
N LEU A 6 -2.03 -4.19 -2.26
CA LEU A 6 -1.40 -5.50 -2.47
C LEU A 6 -2.48 -6.52 -2.79
N GLU A 7 -2.31 -7.22 -3.92
CA GLU A 7 -3.09 -8.41 -4.23
C GLU A 7 -2.57 -9.56 -3.35
N SER A 8 -3.46 -10.18 -2.58
CA SER A 8 -3.09 -11.30 -1.69
C SER A 8 -4.25 -12.27 -1.56
N GLU A 9 -3.90 -13.55 -1.54
CA GLU A 9 -4.86 -14.61 -1.23
C GLU A 9 -5.36 -14.47 0.22
N GLU A 10 -6.58 -14.94 0.52
CA GLU A 10 -7.14 -14.89 1.88
C GLU A 10 -6.21 -15.51 2.93
N SER A 11 -5.53 -16.61 2.57
CA SER A 11 -4.55 -17.29 3.42
C SER A 11 -3.35 -16.40 3.79
N GLN A 12 -2.93 -15.50 2.90
CA GLN A 12 -1.79 -14.61 3.09
C GLN A 12 -2.20 -13.25 3.68
N LYS A 13 -3.45 -12.81 3.47
CA LYS A 13 -3.96 -11.54 4.00
C LYS A 13 -3.68 -11.37 5.49
N GLN A 14 -4.02 -12.38 6.30
CA GLN A 14 -3.82 -12.28 7.76
C GLN A 14 -2.35 -12.20 8.14
N GLN A 15 -1.48 -12.95 7.47
CA GLN A 15 -0.04 -12.91 7.73
C GLN A 15 0.55 -11.54 7.37
N LEU A 16 0.10 -10.97 6.26
CA LEU A 16 0.56 -9.67 5.77
C LEU A 16 0.06 -8.53 6.66
N LEU A 17 -1.22 -8.55 7.05
CA LEU A 17 -1.79 -7.60 8.01
C LEU A 17 -1.08 -7.66 9.37
N ASN A 18 -0.88 -8.87 9.93
CA ASN A 18 -0.16 -9.04 11.18
C ASN A 18 1.28 -8.51 11.10
N PHE A 19 1.96 -8.78 9.99
CA PHE A 19 3.30 -8.27 9.74
C PHE A 19 3.32 -6.74 9.64
N TYR A 20 2.32 -6.15 8.96
CA TYR A 20 2.15 -4.70 8.86
C TYR A 20 1.90 -4.05 10.23
N TYR A 21 0.99 -4.59 11.05
CA TYR A 21 0.74 -4.07 12.39
C TYR A 21 1.99 -4.14 13.28
N ASP A 22 2.74 -5.25 13.23
CA ASP A 22 4.01 -5.38 13.96
C ASP A 22 5.07 -4.37 13.46
N PHE A 23 5.16 -4.19 12.14
CA PHE A 23 6.08 -3.23 11.53
C PHE A 23 5.76 -1.79 11.97
N MET A 24 4.50 -1.37 11.87
CA MET A 24 4.06 -0.02 12.27
C MET A 24 4.23 0.20 13.77
N SER A 25 3.91 -0.80 14.59
CA SER A 25 4.12 -0.75 16.04
C SER A 25 5.60 -0.54 16.39
N LYS A 26 6.52 -1.25 15.73
CA LYS A 26 7.98 -1.06 15.90
C LYS A 26 8.46 0.32 15.50
N LYS A 27 7.78 0.95 14.54
CA LYS A 27 8.07 2.32 14.08
C LYS A 27 7.39 3.40 14.93
N ASN A 28 6.60 3.02 15.94
CA ASN A 28 5.72 3.94 16.70
C ASN A 28 4.82 4.76 15.76
N ALA A 29 4.38 4.13 14.67
CA ALA A 29 3.53 4.72 13.63
C ALA A 29 2.09 4.23 13.76
N GLU A 30 1.12 5.02 13.28
CA GLU A 30 -0.29 4.63 13.32
C GLU A 30 -0.61 3.64 12.19
N ALA A 31 -0.96 2.42 12.57
CA ALA A 31 -1.27 1.38 11.60
C ALA A 31 -2.70 1.55 11.07
N GLN A 32 -2.82 1.97 9.82
CA GLN A 32 -4.09 2.04 9.09
C GLN A 32 -4.06 1.07 7.91
N ALA A 33 -4.84 0.00 8.02
CA ALA A 33 -4.99 -1.00 6.98
C ALA A 33 -6.46 -1.30 6.72
N PHE A 34 -6.79 -1.56 5.45
CA PHE A 34 -8.11 -1.95 5.00
C PHE A 34 -8.02 -3.33 4.36
N SER A 35 -8.91 -4.23 4.76
CA SER A 35 -8.85 -5.62 4.33
C SER A 35 -9.44 -5.81 2.93
N SER A 36 -10.11 -4.80 2.38
CA SER A 36 -10.72 -4.81 1.05
C SER A 36 -10.74 -3.42 0.43
N LEU A 37 -10.86 -3.36 -0.89
CA LEU A 37 -11.00 -2.09 -1.60
C LEU A 37 -12.30 -1.36 -1.21
N ASP A 38 -13.40 -2.08 -1.01
CA ASP A 38 -14.67 -1.49 -0.55
C ASP A 38 -14.55 -0.80 0.81
N GLU A 39 -13.84 -1.41 1.77
CA GLU A 39 -13.56 -0.76 3.05
C GLU A 39 -12.74 0.50 2.88
N PHE A 40 -11.74 0.48 1.99
CA PHE A 40 -10.95 1.66 1.69
C PHE A 40 -11.80 2.74 1.02
N ARG A 41 -12.68 2.40 0.07
CA ARG A 41 -13.61 3.33 -0.60
C ARG A 41 -14.56 4.02 0.37
N ALA A 42 -14.98 3.32 1.41
CA ALA A 42 -15.81 3.88 2.48
C ALA A 42 -15.05 4.82 3.43
N SER A 43 -13.72 4.79 3.43
CA SER A 43 -12.89 5.62 4.30
C SER A 43 -12.82 7.08 3.85
N ALA A 44 -12.60 7.98 4.81
CA ALA A 44 -12.34 9.39 4.53
C ALA A 44 -11.07 9.58 3.68
N THR A 45 -10.08 8.70 3.84
CA THR A 45 -8.83 8.74 3.06
C THR A 45 -9.11 8.62 1.57
N TYR A 46 -9.93 7.66 1.15
CA TYR A 46 -10.25 7.47 -0.26
C TYR A 46 -10.99 8.66 -0.86
N GLN A 47 -11.90 9.29 -0.11
CA GLN A 47 -12.62 10.48 -0.60
C GLN A 47 -11.68 11.63 -0.94
N ASN A 48 -10.59 11.78 -0.17
CA ASN A 48 -9.55 12.79 -0.37
C ASN A 48 -8.50 12.43 -1.43
N LEU A 49 -8.54 11.23 -2.02
CA LEU A 49 -7.62 10.87 -3.10
C LEU A 49 -7.97 11.62 -4.40
N PRO A 50 -6.95 11.99 -5.20
CA PRO A 50 -7.16 12.53 -6.54
C PRO A 50 -7.81 11.48 -7.46
N GLU A 51 -8.50 11.93 -8.51
CA GLU A 51 -9.24 11.05 -9.44
C GLU A 51 -8.34 9.99 -10.10
N GLU A 52 -7.11 10.36 -10.47
CA GLU A 52 -6.15 9.43 -11.09
C GLU A 52 -5.83 8.22 -10.18
N GLU A 53 -5.69 8.44 -8.87
CA GLU A 53 -5.51 7.36 -7.89
C GLU A 53 -6.77 6.48 -7.79
N LYS A 54 -7.95 7.11 -7.80
CA LYS A 54 -9.23 6.41 -7.73
C LYS A 54 -9.46 5.53 -8.97
N GLU A 55 -9.08 6.01 -10.14
CA GLU A 55 -9.11 5.25 -11.40
C GLU A 55 -8.15 4.06 -11.37
N GLN A 56 -6.92 4.24 -10.88
CA GLN A 56 -5.98 3.13 -10.70
C GLN A 56 -6.50 2.06 -9.74
N LEU A 57 -7.13 2.49 -8.64
CA LEU A 57 -7.77 1.58 -7.69
C LEU A 57 -8.94 0.80 -8.31
N GLY A 58 -9.60 1.37 -9.32
CA GLY A 58 -10.63 0.68 -10.11
C GLY A 58 -10.13 -0.60 -10.80
N GLN A 59 -8.84 -0.70 -11.13
CA GLN A 59 -8.24 -1.90 -11.73
C GLN A 59 -8.21 -3.11 -10.77
N HIS A 60 -8.36 -2.85 -9.48
CA HIS A 60 -8.39 -3.87 -8.43
C HIS A 60 -9.83 -4.18 -7.96
N GLU A 61 -10.85 -3.65 -8.63
CA GLU A 61 -12.25 -3.95 -8.31
C GLU A 61 -12.56 -5.44 -8.50
N GLY A 62 -13.22 -6.04 -7.52
CA GLY A 62 -13.52 -7.48 -7.50
C GLY A 62 -12.32 -8.39 -7.20
N LYS A 63 -11.12 -7.83 -6.97
CA LYS A 63 -9.94 -8.59 -6.57
C LYS A 63 -9.77 -8.64 -5.05
N ASN A 64 -9.12 -9.69 -4.58
CA ASN A 64 -8.69 -9.81 -3.19
C ASN A 64 -7.45 -8.94 -2.94
N VAL A 65 -7.70 -7.67 -2.61
CA VAL A 65 -6.66 -6.71 -2.25
C VAL A 65 -6.74 -6.29 -0.79
N ILE A 66 -5.61 -5.85 -0.27
CA ILE A 66 -5.48 -5.11 0.99
C ILE A 66 -4.84 -3.77 0.70
N VAL A 67 -5.32 -2.75 1.39
CA VAL A 67 -4.77 -1.40 1.29
C VAL A 67 -4.06 -1.09 2.59
N LEU A 68 -2.76 -0.78 2.49
CA LEU A 68 -1.93 -0.45 3.64
C LEU A 68 -1.51 1.01 3.54
N MET A 69 -1.70 1.76 4.62
CA MET A 69 -1.28 3.15 4.69
C MET A 69 0.03 3.28 5.44
N PHE A 70 0.83 4.25 5.04
CA PHE A 70 2.09 4.55 5.69
C PHE A 70 2.19 6.05 5.88
N ASP A 71 2.99 6.48 6.86
CA ASP A 71 3.25 7.91 7.06
C ASP A 71 4.14 8.44 5.94
N ASP A 72 5.15 7.64 5.55
CA ASP A 72 6.23 8.02 4.66
C ASP A 72 6.59 6.92 3.65
N ILE A 73 7.18 7.30 2.53
CA ILE A 73 7.58 6.37 1.46
C ILE A 73 8.73 5.47 1.91
N GLU A 74 9.61 5.94 2.80
CA GLU A 74 10.68 5.13 3.40
C GLU A 74 10.13 3.94 4.19
N GLN A 75 8.99 4.13 4.88
CA GLN A 75 8.32 3.04 5.57
C GLN A 75 7.81 2.01 4.59
N VAL A 76 7.27 2.46 3.46
CA VAL A 76 6.78 1.57 2.40
C VAL A 76 7.93 0.74 1.84
N GLN A 77 9.06 1.35 1.47
CA GLN A 77 10.22 0.62 0.95
C GLN A 77 10.72 -0.42 1.95
N ALA A 78 10.92 -0.02 3.21
CA ALA A 78 11.39 -0.92 4.26
C ALA A 78 10.39 -2.06 4.54
N PHE A 79 9.09 -1.78 4.46
CA PHE A 79 8.04 -2.80 4.59
C PHE A 79 8.10 -3.80 3.43
N MET A 80 8.19 -3.32 2.19
CA MET A 80 8.25 -4.17 1.00
C MET A 80 9.49 -5.06 1.00
N GLU A 81 10.67 -4.52 1.35
CA GLU A 81 11.90 -5.31 1.47
C GLU A 81 11.78 -6.43 2.50
N GLN A 82 11.21 -6.12 3.68
CA GLN A 82 11.04 -7.12 4.74
C GLN A 82 9.94 -8.13 4.41
N ALA A 83 8.82 -7.69 3.83
CA ALA A 83 7.73 -8.56 3.40
C ALA A 83 8.23 -9.55 2.33
N GLN A 84 9.04 -9.07 1.38
CA GLN A 84 9.67 -9.92 0.36
C GLN A 84 10.66 -10.90 1.01
N SER A 85 11.52 -10.43 1.92
CA SER A 85 12.48 -11.30 2.62
C SER A 85 11.79 -12.40 3.45
N LYS A 86 10.57 -12.14 3.93
CA LYS A 86 9.73 -13.12 4.64
C LYS A 86 8.90 -14.02 3.71
N GLY A 87 8.93 -13.78 2.39
CA GLY A 87 8.10 -14.50 1.42
C GLY A 87 6.60 -14.21 1.55
N LEU A 88 6.22 -13.08 2.15
CA LEU A 88 4.82 -12.64 2.27
C LEU A 88 4.30 -12.03 0.97
N ILE A 89 5.21 -11.52 0.14
CA ILE A 89 4.94 -10.96 -1.18
C ILE A 89 5.97 -11.47 -2.16
N ASN A 90 5.60 -11.51 -3.45
CA ASN A 90 6.53 -11.87 -4.50
C ASN A 90 7.37 -10.67 -4.95
N LYS A 91 8.54 -10.95 -5.54
CA LYS A 91 9.47 -9.91 -6.03
C LYS A 91 8.79 -8.95 -7.02
N GLU A 92 7.97 -9.48 -7.93
CA GLU A 92 7.23 -8.68 -8.91
C GLU A 92 6.28 -7.69 -8.24
N GLN A 93 5.56 -8.11 -7.20
CA GLN A 93 4.67 -7.22 -6.45
C GLN A 93 5.45 -6.14 -5.70
N ALA A 94 6.61 -6.51 -5.13
CA ALA A 94 7.48 -5.55 -4.46
C ALA A 94 8.03 -4.50 -5.43
N GLU A 95 8.54 -4.94 -6.57
CA GLU A 95 9.09 -4.06 -7.61
C GLU A 95 8.02 -3.15 -8.21
N GLU A 96 6.81 -3.66 -8.46
CA GLU A 96 5.70 -2.85 -8.99
C GLU A 96 5.32 -1.72 -8.02
N VAL A 97 5.19 -2.02 -6.74
CA VAL A 97 4.86 -1.01 -5.71
C VAL A 97 5.99 0.02 -5.58
N ILE A 98 7.25 -0.42 -5.54
CA ILE A 98 8.40 0.48 -5.46
C ILE A 98 8.47 1.37 -6.71
N SER A 99 8.24 0.81 -7.90
CA SER A 99 8.22 1.56 -9.16
C SER A 99 7.13 2.64 -9.14
N ARG A 100 5.89 2.28 -8.77
CA ARG A 100 4.77 3.24 -8.68
C ARG A 100 5.04 4.37 -7.68
N LEU A 101 5.66 4.05 -6.53
CA LEU A 101 6.04 5.07 -5.55
C LEU A 101 7.12 6.02 -6.09
N ASN A 102 8.08 5.48 -6.82
CA ASN A 102 9.16 6.27 -7.42
C ASN A 102 8.63 7.17 -8.55
N GLU A 103 7.71 6.67 -9.38
CA GLU A 103 7.00 7.47 -10.38
C GLU A 103 6.17 8.58 -9.75
N LYS A 104 5.43 8.30 -8.66
CA LYS A 104 4.71 9.33 -7.91
C LYS A 104 5.63 10.41 -7.35
N MET A 105 6.81 10.03 -6.83
CA MET A 105 7.82 10.99 -6.38
C MET A 105 8.33 11.86 -7.54
N GLN A 106 8.67 11.26 -8.69
CA GLN A 106 9.14 12.02 -9.84
C GLN A 106 8.08 12.96 -10.43
N SER A 107 6.81 12.53 -10.46
CA SER A 107 5.70 13.35 -10.93
C SER A 107 5.40 14.52 -9.98
N ALA A 108 5.49 14.32 -8.66
CA ALA A 108 5.37 15.38 -7.68
C ALA A 108 6.49 16.43 -7.79
N TYR A 109 7.71 16.01 -8.14
CA TYR A 109 8.83 16.93 -8.39
C TYR A 109 8.71 17.71 -9.70
N LYS A 110 8.04 17.17 -10.73
CA LYS A 110 7.85 17.86 -12.02
C LYS A 110 6.78 18.96 -12.01
N LEU A 111 5.81 18.90 -11.10
CA LEU A 111 4.78 19.95 -10.95
C LEU A 111 5.20 21.12 -10.06
N GLY A 112 6.39 21.06 -9.45
CA GLY A 112 6.96 22.10 -8.60
C GLY A 112 7.94 23.06 -9.29
N MET A 113 8.06 23.02 -10.63
CA MET A 113 8.85 23.97 -11.42
C MET A 113 7.98 24.80 -12.37
#